data_AF-G4A6K1-F1
#
_entry.id   AF-G4A6K1-F1
#
_cell.length_a   1.000
_cell.length_b   1.000
_cell.length_c   1.000
_cell.angle_alpha   90.00
_cell.angle_beta   90.00
_cell.angle_gamma   90.00
#
_symmetry.space_group_name_H-M   'P 1'
#
loop_
_entity.id
_entity.type
_entity.pdbx_description
1 polymer ?
#
loop_
_entity_poly.entity_id
_entity_poly.type
_entity_poly.pdbx_seq_one_letter_code
_entity_poly.pdbx_strand_id
1 'polypeptide(L)' 'MLQLKSFYSAKELSELGLKSLPSTHRGILDKAKRENWESCKRDGKGGGYEYAVKSMPE' A
#
# COMPACT_ATOMS: atom_id res chain seq x y z
N MET A 1 -21.92 5.37 4.36
CA MET A 1 -20.80 5.88 3.55
C MET A 1 -19.61 4.96 3.76
N LEU A 2 -19.23 4.17 2.76
CA LEU A 2 -18.01 3.38 2.79
C LEU A 2 -16.84 4.32 2.50
N GLN A 3 -16.16 4.79 3.55
CA GLN A 3 -14.95 5.58 3.44
C GLN A 3 -13.84 4.66 2.90
N LEU A 4 -13.57 4.70 1.59
CA LEU A 4 -12.44 3.99 1.03
C LEU A 4 -11.17 4.61 1.60
N LYS A 5 -10.43 3.84 2.41
CA LYS A 5 -9.17 4.30 2.96
C LYS A 5 -8.22 4.54 1.78
N SER A 6 -7.68 5.74 1.64
CA SER A 6 -6.80 6.02 0.49
C SER A 6 -5.42 5.36 0.66
N PHE A 7 -5.01 5.10 1.90
CA PHE A 7 -3.73 4.51 2.26
C PHE A 7 -3.92 3.15 2.95
N TYR A 8 -3.19 2.15 2.48
CA TYR A 8 -3.21 0.79 3.03
C TYR A 8 -1.80 0.35 3.39
N SER A 9 -1.66 -0.38 4.49
CA SER A 9 -0.36 -0.96 4.83
C SER A 9 0.03 -2.02 3.80
N ALA A 10 1.32 -2.20 3.55
CA ALA A 10 1.78 -3.26 2.63
C ALA A 10 1.32 -4.67 3.09
N LYS A 11 1.05 -4.88 4.39
CA LYS A 11 0.39 -6.09 4.90
C LYS A 11 -1.06 -6.21 4.40
N GLU A 12 -1.87 -5.16 4.54
CA GLU A 12 -3.26 -5.14 4.08
C GLU A 12 -3.35 -5.38 2.57
N LEU A 13 -2.46 -4.75 1.79
CA LEU A 13 -2.40 -4.94 0.33
C LEU A 13 -1.99 -6.37 -0.05
N SER A 14 -1.09 -6.96 0.72
CA SER A 14 -0.68 -8.36 0.55
C SER A 14 -1.81 -9.32 0.91
N GLU A 15 -2.60 -9.01 1.93
CA GLU A 15 -3.78 -9.78 2.37
C GLU A 15 -4.96 -9.60 1.40
N LEU A 16 -5.09 -8.44 0.75
CA LEU A 16 -6.07 -8.17 -0.30
C LEU A 16 -5.91 -9.09 -1.50
N GLY A 17 -4.72 -9.66 -1.72
CA GLY A 17 -4.49 -10.66 -2.76
C GLY A 17 -4.88 -10.18 -4.16
N LEU A 18 -4.75 -8.87 -4.42
CA LEU A 18 -5.09 -8.29 -5.71
C LEU A 18 -4.21 -8.89 -6.78
N LYS A 19 -4.80 -9.42 -7.86
CA LYS A 19 -4.06 -10.12 -8.93
C LYS A 19 -3.01 -9.23 -9.61
N SER A 20 -3.20 -7.91 -9.57
CA SER A 20 -2.27 -6.89 -10.06
C SER A 20 -1.14 -6.58 -9.07
N LEU A 21 -1.26 -7.01 -7.81
CA LEU A 21 -0.28 -6.79 -6.76
C LEU A 21 0.42 -8.07 -6.33
N PRO A 22 1.71 -7.99 -5.98
CA PRO A 22 2.40 -9.11 -5.41
C PRO A 22 1.90 -9.38 -3.99
N SER A 23 1.66 -10.66 -3.66
CA SER A 23 1.27 -11.11 -2.31
C SER A 23 2.42 -11.11 -1.29
N THR A 24 3.48 -10.34 -1.54
CA THR A 24 4.63 -10.23 -0.64
C THR A 24 4.91 -8.78 -0.32
N HIS A 25 5.19 -8.51 0.95
CA HIS A 25 5.55 -7.18 1.44
C HIS A 25 6.68 -6.54 0.61
N ARG A 26 7.70 -7.34 0.23
CA ARG A 26 8.82 -6.88 -0.59
C ARG A 26 8.39 -6.50 -2.00
N GLY A 27 7.51 -7.27 -2.63
CA GLY A 27 7.00 -6.96 -3.96
C GLY A 27 6.15 -5.69 -3.96
N ILE A 28 5.36 -5.47 -2.90
CA ILE A 28 4.55 -4.25 -2.80
C ILE A 28 5.45 -3.03 -2.63
N LEU A 29 6.50 -3.13 -1.81
CA LEU A 29 7.52 -2.09 -1.69
C LEU A 29 8.22 -1.79 -3.01
N ASP A 30 8.59 -2.84 -3.76
CA ASP A 30 9.28 -2.68 -5.05
C ASP A 30 8.36 -2.04 -6.09
N LYS A 31 7.11 -2.51 -6.19
CA LYS A 31 6.10 -1.91 -7.05
C LYS A 31 5.79 -0.47 -6.66
N ALA A 32 5.64 -0.19 -5.36
CA ALA A 32 5.45 1.15 -4.83
C ALA A 32 6.62 2.07 -5.20
N LYS A 33 7.86 1.60 -5.14
CA LYS A 33 9.03 2.38 -5.59
C LYS A 33 9.04 2.57 -7.10
N ARG A 34 8.78 1.52 -7.87
CA ARG A 34 8.78 1.53 -9.33
C ARG A 34 7.73 2.49 -9.88
N GLU A 35 6.57 2.51 -9.25
CA GLU A 35 5.42 3.32 -9.67
C GLU A 35 5.29 4.62 -8.86
N ASN A 36 6.27 4.94 -8.01
CA ASN A 36 6.27 6.13 -7.15
C ASN A 36 4.97 6.33 -6.36
N TRP A 37 4.47 5.26 -5.74
CA TRP A 37 3.29 5.31 -4.91
C TRP A 37 3.51 6.24 -3.70
N GLU A 38 2.50 7.01 -3.38
CA GLU A 38 2.53 7.86 -2.19
C GLU A 38 2.59 6.99 -0.93
N SER A 39 3.73 7.02 -0.23
CA SER A 39 3.89 6.36 1.05
C SER A 39 3.85 7.39 2.17
N CYS A 40 2.89 7.25 3.09
CA CYS A 40 2.78 8.09 4.27
C CYS A 40 3.31 7.32 5.49
N LYS A 41 4.27 7.92 6.19
CA LYS A 41 4.77 7.35 7.45
C LYS A 41 3.70 7.55 8.51
N ARG A 42 3.33 6.48 9.22
CA ARG A 42 2.37 6.60 10.32
C ARG A 42 2.95 7.47 11.43
N ASP A 43 2.23 8.53 11.77
CA ASP A 43 2.53 9.37 12.93
C ASP A 43 2.05 8.66 14.22
N GLY A 44 2.68 7.53 14.54
CA GLY A 44 2.33 6.70 15.69
C GLY A 44 3.47 5.76 16.11
N LYS A 45 3.49 5.37 17.39
CA LYS A 45 4.45 4.41 17.98
C LYS A 45 4.34 3.08 17.23
N GLY A 46 5.23 2.84 16.26
CA GLY A 46 5.20 1.62 15.45
C GLY A 46 5.70 1.72 14.00
N GLY A 47 6.17 2.89 13.53
CA GLY A 47 7.08 2.99 12.37
C GLY A 47 6.62 2.34 11.06
N GLY A 48 5.31 2.13 10.86
CA GLY A 48 4.76 1.55 9.64
C GLY A 48 4.60 2.59 8.54
N TYR A 49 4.70 2.15 7.29
CA TYR A 49 4.37 2.95 6.11
C TYR A 49 3.03 2.48 5.55
N GLU A 50 2.14 3.42 5.28
CA GLU A 50 0.89 3.19 4.54
C GLU A 50 1.08 3.70 3.10
N TYR A 51 0.61 2.94 2.13
CA TYR A 51 0.79 3.20 0.70
C TYR A 51 -0.56 3.56 0.07
N ALA A 52 -0.57 4.59 -0.77
CA ALA A 52 -1.78 5.04 -1.44
C ALA A 52 -2.19 4.07 -2.56
N VAL A 53 -3.41 3.51 -2.46
CA VAL A 53 -4.01 2.72 -3.55
C VAL A 53 -4.50 3.61 -4.69
N LYS A 54 -4.78 4.89 -4.43
CA LYS A 54 -5.11 5.86 -5.50
C LYS A 54 -3.97 6.09 -6.50
N SER A 55 -2.72 5.80 -6.12
CA SER A 55 -1.58 5.82 -7.05
C SER A 55 -1.46 4.52 -7.86
N MET A 56 -2.33 3.52 -7.64
CA MET A 56 -2.40 2.36 -8.52
C MET A 56 -3.05 2.76 -9.84
N PRO A 57 -2.38 2.54 -10.98
CA PRO A 57 -3.08 2.60 -12.26
C PRO A 57 -4.15 1.50 -12.31
N GLU A 58 -5.29 1.82 -12.93
CA GLU A 58 -6.44 0.92 -13.15
C GLU A 58 -6.06 -0.31 -14.00
#